data_AF-A0AAU3PYW1-F1
#
_entry.id   AF-A0AAU3PYW1-F1
#
_cell.length_a   1.000
_cell.length_b   1.000
_cell.length_c   1.000
_cell.angle_alpha   90.00
_cell.angle_beta   90.00
_cell.angle_gamma   90.00
#
_symmetry.space_group_name_H-M   'P 1'
#
loop_
_entity.id
_entity.type
_entity.pdbx_description
1 polymer ?
#
loop_
_entity_poly.entity_id
_entity_poly.type
_entity_poly.pdbx_seq_one_letter_code
_entity_poly.pdbx_strand_id
1 'polypeptide(L)'
;MPALKALIDHPRTPDYEREVARAMLARLLDQQDTPTRSDYIDPTWYGAKYTEVPRFCATSVISKAIREEIETLRKVAGKIGDQGEVKLYDPIGDAHAGIRFAVTTSRHGSITITIRDIPDEWGWVREDRHHTGHVADWPSQALRDVGRALRALANAYNHDNSDITTDYFDQRFFLNITACKGSDRYGVSVS
;
A
#
# COMPACT_ATOMS: atom_id res chain seq x y z
N MET A 1 19.83 3.26 -7.14
CA MET A 1 20.82 3.29 -6.02
C MET A 1 21.63 4.59 -5.96
N PRO A 2 22.36 5.06 -7.01
CA PRO A 2 23.22 6.24 -6.87
C PRO A 2 22.46 7.57 -6.67
N ALA A 3 21.27 7.74 -7.26
CA ALA A 3 20.48 8.97 -7.14
C ALA A 3 19.89 9.19 -5.72
N LEU A 4 19.39 8.14 -5.07
CA LEU A 4 18.91 8.22 -3.68
C LEU A 4 20.05 8.56 -2.71
N LYS A 5 21.24 8.00 -2.95
CA LYS A 5 22.44 8.32 -2.18
C LYS A 5 22.86 9.79 -2.38
N ALA A 6 22.80 10.28 -3.62
CA ALA A 6 23.05 11.69 -3.93
C ALA A 6 22.06 12.63 -3.21
N LEU A 7 20.77 12.31 -3.16
CA LEU A 7 19.77 13.08 -2.40
C LEU A 7 20.06 13.09 -0.89
N ILE A 8 20.50 11.95 -0.33
CA ILE A 8 20.83 11.84 1.09
C ILE A 8 22.06 12.66 1.47
N ASP A 9 23.05 12.70 0.59
CA ASP A 9 24.35 13.34 0.84
C ASP A 9 24.38 14.82 0.45
N HIS A 10 23.38 15.31 -0.29
CA HIS A 10 23.38 16.68 -0.79
C HIS A 10 23.06 17.72 0.32
N PRO A 11 23.87 18.79 0.45
CA PRO A 11 23.80 19.72 1.59
C PRO A 11 22.55 20.63 1.57
N ARG A 12 21.87 20.74 0.42
CA ARG A 12 20.61 21.51 0.30
C ARG A 12 19.35 20.67 0.37
N THR A 13 19.47 19.36 0.57
CA THR A 13 18.29 18.50 0.72
C THR A 13 17.64 18.76 2.08
N PRO A 14 16.38 19.21 2.12
CA PRO A 14 15.63 19.39 3.37
C PRO A 14 15.42 18.05 4.08
N ASP A 15 15.32 18.09 5.41
CA ASP A 15 15.35 16.88 6.26
C ASP A 15 14.26 15.86 5.91
N TYR A 16 13.06 16.33 5.56
CA TYR A 16 11.95 15.44 5.17
C TYR A 16 12.26 14.66 3.88
N GLU A 17 12.94 15.25 2.90
CA GLU A 17 13.34 14.58 1.66
C GLU A 17 14.44 13.56 1.92
N ARG A 18 15.33 13.87 2.87
CA ARG A 18 16.40 12.97 3.30
C ARG A 18 15.84 11.72 3.98
N GLU A 19 14.83 11.88 4.83
CA GLU A 19 14.16 10.76 5.49
C GLU A 19 13.41 9.86 4.50
N VAL A 20 12.68 10.45 3.55
CA VAL A 20 11.99 9.71 2.49
C VAL A 20 13.00 8.97 1.61
N ALA A 21 14.10 9.63 1.22
CA ALA A 21 15.15 9.00 0.41
C ALA A 21 15.82 7.83 1.14
N ARG A 22 16.03 7.95 2.46
CA ARG A 22 16.53 6.85 3.32
C ARG A 22 15.53 5.69 3.39
N ALA A 23 14.26 5.96 3.59
CA ALA A 23 13.22 4.94 3.65
C ALA A 23 13.07 4.19 2.31
N MET A 24 13.12 4.90 1.19
CA MET A 24 13.12 4.31 -0.15
C MET A 24 14.36 3.46 -0.42
N LEU A 25 15.54 3.92 0.01
CA LEU A 25 16.79 3.16 -0.13
C LEU A 25 16.75 1.87 0.69
N ALA A 26 16.28 1.94 1.95
CA ALA A 26 16.13 0.77 2.80
C ALA A 26 15.20 -0.28 2.18
N ARG A 27 14.06 0.16 1.62
CA ARG A 27 13.10 -0.72 0.94
C ARG A 27 13.70 -1.40 -0.30
N LEU A 28 14.55 -0.70 -1.05
CA LEU A 28 15.20 -1.28 -2.23
C LEU A 28 16.28 -2.30 -1.86
N LEU A 29 17.02 -2.06 -0.77
CA LEU A 29 18.01 -3.02 -0.27
C LEU A 29 17.33 -4.28 0.26
N ASP A 30 16.22 -4.14 0.98
CA ASP A 30 15.40 -5.26 1.48
C ASP A 30 14.76 -6.10 0.35
N GLN A 31 14.51 -5.49 -0.83
CA GLN A 31 14.08 -6.23 -2.02
C GLN A 31 15.22 -6.97 -2.74
N GLN A 32 16.48 -6.57 -2.53
CA GLN A 32 17.65 -7.20 -3.15
C GLN A 32 18.26 -8.31 -2.29
N ASP A 33 18.24 -8.14 -0.97
CA ASP A 33 18.51 -9.22 -0.03
C ASP A 33 17.30 -10.15 -0.01
N THR A 34 17.30 -11.16 -0.89
CA THR A 34 16.49 -12.36 -0.63
C THR A 34 17.26 -13.18 0.39
N PRO A 35 16.92 -13.17 1.69
CA PRO A 35 17.62 -14.01 2.65
C PRO A 35 17.46 -15.48 2.23
N THR A 36 18.56 -16.23 2.31
CA THR A 36 18.52 -17.70 2.30
C THR A 36 17.49 -18.12 3.35
N ARG A 37 16.34 -18.57 2.88
CA ARG A 37 15.14 -18.77 3.69
C ARG A 37 15.43 -19.87 4.69
N SER A 38 15.53 -19.51 5.97
CA SER A 38 15.37 -20.46 7.07
C SER A 38 14.00 -21.14 6.88
N ASP A 39 13.96 -22.46 6.99
CA ASP A 39 12.70 -23.24 6.93
C ASP A 39 11.75 -22.90 8.09
N TYR A 40 12.28 -22.26 9.14
CA TYR A 40 11.49 -21.66 10.21
C TYR A 40 11.07 -20.24 9.82
N ILE A 41 9.79 -20.09 9.48
CA ILE A 41 9.10 -18.79 9.37
C ILE A 41 8.58 -18.49 10.77
N ASP A 42 9.20 -17.54 11.46
CA ASP A 42 8.55 -16.88 12.59
C ASP A 42 7.27 -16.23 12.04
N PRO A 43 6.06 -16.67 12.45
CA PRO A 43 4.81 -16.07 11.97
C PRO A 43 4.65 -14.64 12.46
N THR A 44 5.45 -14.24 13.46
CA THR A 44 5.42 -12.93 14.08
C THR A 44 6.07 -11.89 13.19
N TRP A 45 5.32 -10.87 12.77
CA TRP A 45 5.88 -9.72 12.07
C TRP A 45 5.33 -8.39 12.60
N TYR A 46 6.19 -7.38 12.61
CA TYR A 46 5.84 -5.99 12.94
C TYR A 46 6.19 -5.11 11.75
N GLY A 47 5.25 -4.26 11.33
CA GLY A 47 5.48 -3.32 10.25
C GLY A 47 6.55 -2.27 10.60
N ALA A 48 7.26 -1.78 9.58
CA ALA A 48 8.36 -0.82 9.75
C ALA A 48 7.97 0.48 10.49
N LYS A 49 6.68 0.85 10.45
CA LYS A 49 6.11 2.04 11.09
C LYS A 49 5.28 1.71 12.33
N TYR A 50 5.36 0.49 12.83
CA TYR A 50 4.56 0.02 13.97
C TYR A 50 4.73 0.93 15.20
N THR A 51 5.96 1.40 15.45
CA THR A 51 6.32 2.25 16.58
C THR A 51 6.08 3.75 16.36
N GLU A 52 5.78 4.19 15.13
CA GLU A 52 5.52 5.60 14.82
C GLU A 52 4.18 6.08 15.39
N VAL A 53 3.26 5.15 15.66
CA VAL A 53 1.98 5.41 16.34
C VAL A 53 1.94 4.69 17.69
N PRO A 54 1.41 5.32 18.76
CA PRO A 54 1.38 4.71 20.10
C PRO A 54 0.74 3.32 20.09
N ARG A 55 1.38 2.34 20.73
CA ARG A 55 0.92 0.93 20.76
C ARG A 55 -0.57 0.78 21.07
N PHE A 56 -1.06 1.55 22.05
CA PHE A 56 -2.47 1.56 22.49
C PHE A 56 -3.27 2.74 21.92
N CYS A 57 -3.16 2.98 20.61
CA CYS A 57 -3.96 4.00 19.93
C CYS A 57 -5.23 3.43 19.30
N ALA A 58 -6.27 4.26 19.19
CA ALA A 58 -7.46 3.90 18.41
C ALA A 58 -7.10 3.70 16.93
N THR A 59 -7.81 2.79 16.24
CA THR A 59 -7.65 2.56 14.79
C THR A 59 -7.94 3.80 13.96
N SER A 60 -8.70 4.77 14.48
CA SER A 60 -8.92 6.07 13.86
C SER A 60 -7.61 6.85 13.68
N VAL A 61 -6.68 6.78 14.63
CA VAL A 61 -5.35 7.42 14.56
C VAL A 61 -4.54 6.80 13.42
N ILE A 62 -4.52 5.47 13.34
CA ILE A 62 -3.81 4.73 12.29
C ILE A 62 -4.43 5.04 10.91
N SER A 63 -5.76 5.02 10.81
CA SER A 63 -6.47 5.34 9.56
C SER A 63 -6.19 6.76 9.06
N LYS A 64 -5.97 7.70 9.99
CA LYS A 64 -5.61 9.07 9.67
C LYS A 64 -4.17 9.14 9.13
N ALA A 65 -3.22 8.47 9.77
CA ALA A 65 -1.83 8.40 9.29
C ALA A 65 -1.75 7.77 7.89
N ILE A 66 -2.46 6.65 7.66
CA ILE A 66 -2.55 6.01 6.33
C ILE A 66 -3.12 6.97 5.28
N ARG A 67 -4.17 7.73 5.62
CA ARG A 67 -4.78 8.71 4.71
C ARG A 67 -3.79 9.82 4.33
N GLU A 68 -3.11 10.39 5.32
CA GLU A 68 -2.12 11.46 5.12
C GLU A 68 -0.95 10.99 4.25
N GLU A 69 -0.51 9.74 4.43
CA GLU A 69 0.55 9.16 3.61
C GLU A 69 0.10 8.95 2.15
N ILE A 70 -1.09 8.39 1.92
CA ILE A 70 -1.65 8.25 0.57
C ILE A 70 -1.76 9.62 -0.11
N GLU A 71 -2.25 10.65 0.58
CA GLU A 71 -2.32 12.01 0.04
C GLU A 71 -0.94 12.57 -0.30
N THR A 72 0.06 12.31 0.53
CA THR A 72 1.44 12.76 0.32
C THR A 72 2.07 12.08 -0.89
N LEU A 73 1.92 10.75 -1.03
CA LEU A 73 2.41 10.00 -2.20
C LEU A 73 1.79 10.53 -3.49
N ARG A 74 0.48 10.77 -3.51
CA ARG A 74 -0.24 11.34 -4.67
C ARG A 74 0.27 12.73 -5.03
N LYS A 75 0.54 13.60 -4.04
CA LYS A 75 1.06 14.95 -4.25
C LYS A 75 2.50 14.94 -4.78
N VAL A 76 3.35 14.06 -4.24
CA VAL A 76 4.77 13.95 -4.64
C VAL A 76 4.89 13.38 -6.06
N ALA A 77 4.13 12.33 -6.38
CA ALA A 77 4.13 11.74 -7.73
C ALA A 77 3.69 12.73 -8.82
N GLY A 78 2.73 13.61 -8.50
CA GLY A 78 2.32 14.70 -9.39
C GLY A 78 3.41 15.74 -9.66
N LYS A 79 4.35 15.95 -8.74
CA LYS A 79 5.47 16.90 -8.91
C LYS A 79 6.67 16.29 -9.64
N ILE A 80 6.97 15.02 -9.37
CA ILE A 80 8.13 14.32 -9.95
C ILE A 80 7.92 14.05 -11.45
N GLY A 81 6.67 13.88 -11.90
CA GLY A 81 6.34 13.68 -13.32
C GLY A 81 6.81 14.79 -14.26
N ASP A 82 7.00 16.01 -13.75
CA ASP A 82 7.37 17.19 -14.55
C ASP A 82 8.90 17.38 -14.70
N GLN A 83 9.73 16.67 -13.92
CA GLN A 83 11.16 16.99 -13.80
C GLN A 83 12.12 16.08 -14.57
N GLY A 84 11.62 15.16 -15.41
CA GLY A 84 12.45 14.42 -16.38
C GLY A 84 13.50 13.46 -15.78
N GLU A 85 13.55 13.30 -14.46
CA GLU A 85 14.41 12.31 -13.79
C GLU A 85 13.71 10.95 -13.67
N VAL A 86 14.53 9.90 -13.60
CA VAL A 86 14.14 8.49 -13.49
C VAL A 86 13.11 8.31 -12.37
N LYS A 87 11.83 8.28 -12.75
CA LYS A 87 10.71 8.18 -11.82
C LYS A 87 10.73 6.80 -11.17
N LEU A 88 10.90 6.75 -9.86
CA LEU A 88 10.68 5.52 -9.09
C LEU A 88 9.21 5.16 -9.27
N TYR A 89 8.93 3.99 -9.83
CA TYR A 89 7.56 3.53 -10.03
C TYR A 89 6.86 3.37 -8.68
N ASP A 90 5.83 4.18 -8.44
CA ASP A 90 4.97 4.09 -7.26
C ASP A 90 3.53 3.88 -7.73
N PRO A 91 2.97 2.65 -7.59
CA PRO A 91 1.61 2.36 -8.03
C PRO A 91 0.56 3.33 -7.44
N ILE A 92 0.70 3.77 -6.20
CA ILE A 92 -0.27 4.67 -5.54
C ILE A 92 -0.15 6.07 -6.14
N GLY A 93 1.08 6.56 -6.23
CA GLY A 93 1.41 7.86 -6.82
C GLY A 93 1.03 7.95 -8.31
N ASP A 94 1.30 6.88 -9.06
CA ASP A 94 1.12 6.77 -10.51
C ASP A 94 -0.25 6.27 -10.94
N ALA A 95 -1.12 5.92 -9.99
CA ALA A 95 -2.50 5.57 -10.29
C ALA A 95 -3.20 6.70 -11.05
N HIS A 96 -4.19 6.35 -11.88
CA HIS A 96 -4.93 7.32 -12.69
C HIS A 96 -5.41 8.53 -11.85
N ALA A 97 -5.30 9.75 -12.39
CA ALA A 97 -5.57 10.99 -11.65
C ALA A 97 -7.02 11.08 -11.13
N GLY A 98 -7.97 10.49 -11.87
CA GLY A 98 -9.38 10.43 -11.48
C GLY A 98 -9.70 9.47 -10.33
N ILE A 99 -8.77 8.61 -9.90
CA ILE A 99 -9.00 7.67 -8.81
C ILE A 99 -8.99 8.38 -7.47
N ARG A 100 -9.97 8.03 -6.63
CA ARG A 100 -10.07 8.52 -5.26
C ARG A 100 -9.89 7.38 -4.26
N PHE A 101 -9.07 7.64 -3.25
CA PHE A 101 -8.86 6.73 -2.12
C PHE A 101 -9.65 7.21 -0.91
N ALA A 102 -10.42 6.32 -0.29
CA ALA A 102 -11.11 6.58 0.96
C ALA A 102 -10.63 5.58 2.01
N VAL A 103 -10.06 6.07 3.11
CA VAL A 103 -9.65 5.25 4.26
C VAL A 103 -10.71 5.40 5.34
N THR A 104 -11.33 4.32 5.77
CA THR A 104 -12.36 4.31 6.81
C THR A 104 -12.05 3.26 7.87
N THR A 105 -12.46 3.54 9.10
CA THR A 105 -12.50 2.53 10.16
C THR A 105 -13.86 1.86 10.14
N SER A 106 -13.85 0.54 10.08
CA SER A 106 -15.03 -0.30 10.13
C SER A 106 -15.26 -0.79 11.57
N ARG A 107 -16.42 -1.42 11.82
CA ARG A 107 -16.71 -2.03 13.13
C ARG A 107 -15.64 -3.08 13.44
N HIS A 108 -15.39 -3.32 14.73
CA HIS A 108 -14.44 -4.33 15.23
C HIS A 108 -12.95 -4.07 14.91
N GLY A 109 -12.54 -2.80 14.85
CA GLY A 109 -11.10 -2.48 14.76
C GLY A 109 -10.49 -2.77 13.39
N SER A 110 -11.30 -2.78 12.33
CA SER A 110 -10.82 -2.96 10.95
C SER A 110 -10.60 -1.62 10.24
N ILE A 111 -9.63 -1.58 9.34
CA ILE A 111 -9.37 -0.46 8.44
C ILE A 111 -9.70 -0.90 7.02
N THR A 112 -10.55 -0.14 6.33
CA THR A 112 -10.92 -0.38 4.94
C THR A 112 -10.38 0.76 4.07
N ILE A 113 -9.63 0.41 3.04
CA ILE A 113 -9.19 1.32 1.99
C ILE A 113 -10.04 1.04 0.75
N THR A 114 -10.88 1.99 0.39
CA THR A 114 -11.75 1.91 -0.80
C THR A 114 -11.20 2.75 -1.93
N ILE A 115 -10.99 2.12 -3.08
CA ILE A 115 -10.60 2.75 -4.35
C ILE A 115 -11.88 3.02 -5.16
N ARG A 116 -12.11 4.29 -5.50
CA ARG A 116 -13.31 4.75 -6.22
C ARG A 116 -12.94 5.48 -7.49
N ASP A 117 -13.95 5.69 -8.33
CA ASP A 117 -13.85 6.52 -9.53
C ASP A 117 -12.77 5.96 -10.50
N ILE A 118 -12.70 4.63 -10.59
CA ILE A 118 -11.73 3.87 -11.39
C ILE A 118 -12.18 3.85 -12.85
N PRO A 119 -11.38 4.34 -13.82
CA PRO A 119 -11.72 4.25 -15.23
C PRO A 119 -11.80 2.79 -15.70
N ASP A 120 -12.84 2.48 -16.45
CA ASP A 120 -13.11 1.12 -16.96
C ASP A 120 -11.93 0.56 -17.77
N GLU A 121 -11.40 1.36 -18.68
CA GLU A 121 -10.28 1.00 -19.57
C GLU A 121 -8.93 0.81 -18.85
N TRP A 122 -8.77 1.36 -17.65
CA TRP A 122 -7.53 1.31 -16.89
C TRP A 122 -7.58 0.23 -15.79
N GLY A 123 -8.69 0.16 -15.06
CA GLY A 123 -8.80 -0.63 -13.85
C GLY A 123 -9.41 -2.01 -14.02
N TRP A 124 -10.03 -2.30 -15.17
CA TRP A 124 -10.84 -3.49 -15.35
C TRP A 124 -10.51 -4.21 -16.65
N VAL A 125 -10.46 -5.55 -16.59
CA VAL A 125 -10.27 -6.43 -17.74
C VAL A 125 -11.44 -7.38 -17.78
N ARG A 126 -12.13 -7.43 -18.92
CA ARG A 126 -13.27 -8.29 -19.12
C ARG A 126 -12.82 -9.64 -19.70
N GLU A 127 -12.84 -10.67 -18.86
CA GLU A 127 -12.33 -12.01 -19.24
C GLU A 127 -13.07 -13.15 -18.50
N ASP A 128 -13.09 -14.32 -19.13
CA ASP A 128 -13.49 -15.59 -18.49
C ASP A 128 -12.23 -16.27 -17.92
N ARG A 129 -11.87 -15.87 -16.70
CA ARG A 129 -10.62 -16.29 -16.05
C ARG A 129 -10.63 -17.74 -15.59
N HIS A 130 -11.82 -18.32 -15.38
CA HIS A 130 -11.97 -19.66 -14.83
C HIS A 130 -12.42 -20.69 -15.87
N HIS A 131 -12.50 -20.28 -17.15
CA HIS A 131 -12.99 -21.13 -18.25
C HIS A 131 -14.38 -21.72 -17.94
N THR A 132 -15.21 -20.96 -17.23
CA THR A 132 -16.55 -21.39 -16.82
C THR A 132 -17.63 -20.93 -17.79
N GLY A 133 -17.26 -20.18 -18.84
CA GLY A 133 -18.18 -19.47 -19.72
C GLY A 133 -18.70 -18.15 -19.13
N HIS A 134 -18.30 -17.81 -17.90
CA HIS A 134 -18.75 -16.60 -17.22
C HIS A 134 -17.71 -15.47 -17.36
N VAL A 135 -17.97 -14.57 -18.31
CA VAL A 135 -17.17 -13.36 -18.50
C VAL A 135 -17.56 -12.32 -17.45
N ALA A 136 -16.59 -11.92 -16.62
CA ALA A 136 -16.75 -10.89 -15.60
C ALA A 136 -15.69 -9.79 -15.74
N ASP A 137 -15.92 -8.66 -15.10
CA ASP A 137 -14.94 -7.59 -15.00
C ASP A 137 -13.97 -7.88 -13.84
N TRP A 138 -12.72 -8.16 -14.18
CA TRP A 138 -11.67 -8.45 -13.23
C TRP A 138 -10.78 -7.23 -13.01
N PRO A 139 -10.22 -7.03 -11.80
CA PRO A 139 -9.20 -6.01 -11.58
C PRO A 139 -8.01 -6.21 -12.52
N SER A 140 -7.66 -5.17 -13.26
CA SER A 140 -6.47 -5.13 -14.13
C SER A 140 -5.19 -5.29 -13.31
N GLN A 141 -4.08 -5.62 -13.96
CA GLN A 141 -2.78 -5.75 -13.28
C GLN A 141 -2.39 -4.43 -12.58
N ALA A 142 -2.61 -3.28 -13.23
CA ALA A 142 -2.35 -1.97 -12.65
C ALA A 142 -3.17 -1.75 -11.35
N LEU A 143 -4.46 -2.11 -11.35
CA LEU A 143 -5.30 -1.98 -10.15
C LEU A 143 -4.86 -2.92 -9.02
N ARG A 144 -4.37 -4.12 -9.33
CA ARG A 144 -3.79 -5.05 -8.34
C ARG A 144 -2.46 -4.55 -7.77
N ASP A 145 -1.62 -3.92 -8.59
CA ASP A 145 -0.37 -3.34 -8.13
C ASP A 145 -0.62 -2.17 -7.17
N VAL A 146 -1.65 -1.35 -7.43
CA VAL A 146 -2.15 -0.37 -6.46
C VAL A 146 -2.64 -1.05 -5.17
N GLY A 147 -3.44 -2.11 -5.29
CA GLY A 147 -3.93 -2.88 -4.14
C GLY A 147 -2.80 -3.43 -3.27
N ARG A 148 -1.75 -4.00 -3.89
CA ARG A 148 -0.56 -4.51 -3.20
C ARG A 148 0.24 -3.39 -2.55
N ALA A 149 0.41 -2.26 -3.21
CA ALA A 149 1.12 -1.11 -2.65
C ALA A 149 0.37 -0.52 -1.44
N LEU A 150 -0.95 -0.38 -1.52
CA LEU A 150 -1.80 0.05 -0.41
C LEU A 150 -1.74 -0.93 0.76
N ARG A 151 -1.71 -2.24 0.47
CA ARG A 151 -1.53 -3.26 1.51
C ARG A 151 -0.19 -3.12 2.20
N ALA A 152 0.89 -2.98 1.44
CA ALA A 152 2.23 -2.80 2.01
C ALA A 152 2.32 -1.54 2.89
N LEU A 153 1.74 -0.42 2.43
CA LEU A 153 1.68 0.83 3.18
C LEU A 153 0.92 0.67 4.50
N ALA A 154 -0.30 0.12 4.46
CA ALA A 154 -1.08 -0.08 5.67
C ALA A 154 -0.42 -1.10 6.62
N ASN A 155 0.12 -2.19 6.08
CA ASN A 155 0.84 -3.20 6.86
C ASN A 155 2.08 -2.63 7.54
N ALA A 156 2.70 -1.56 7.04
CA ALA A 156 3.78 -0.89 7.75
C ALA A 156 3.36 -0.43 9.16
N TYR A 157 2.07 -0.17 9.41
CA TYR A 157 1.52 0.20 10.72
C TYR A 157 0.97 -0.98 11.54
N ASN A 158 0.88 -2.17 10.93
CA ASN A 158 0.25 -3.35 11.51
C ASN A 158 1.28 -4.29 12.16
N HIS A 159 0.79 -5.33 12.83
CA HIS A 159 1.56 -6.51 13.22
C HIS A 159 0.70 -7.75 12.97
N ASP A 160 1.34 -8.91 12.91
CA ASP A 160 0.65 -10.19 13.02
C ASP A 160 1.46 -11.10 13.94
N ASN A 161 0.82 -11.56 15.01
CA ASN A 161 1.30 -12.55 15.96
C ASN A 161 0.27 -13.68 16.10
N SER A 162 -0.54 -13.86 15.04
CA SER A 162 -1.55 -14.91 14.99
C SER A 162 -0.89 -16.28 14.96
N ASP A 163 -1.55 -17.23 15.61
CA ASP A 163 -1.15 -18.63 15.61
C ASP A 163 -2.28 -19.48 15.02
N ILE A 164 -2.01 -19.98 13.82
CA ILE A 164 -2.95 -20.80 13.04
C ILE A 164 -3.24 -22.15 13.71
N THR A 165 -2.36 -22.61 14.61
CA THR A 165 -2.53 -23.90 15.30
C THR A 165 -3.46 -23.79 16.51
N THR A 166 -3.69 -22.58 17.00
CA THR A 166 -4.54 -22.30 18.18
C THR A 166 -5.78 -21.46 17.87
N ASP A 167 -6.04 -21.16 16.59
CA ASP A 167 -7.12 -20.24 16.15
C ASP A 167 -7.03 -18.86 16.82
N TYR A 168 -5.80 -18.45 17.17
CA TYR A 168 -5.51 -17.19 17.81
C TYR A 168 -5.16 -16.14 16.76
N PHE A 169 -5.94 -15.06 16.70
CA PHE A 169 -5.69 -13.94 15.79
C PHE A 169 -5.22 -12.70 16.58
N ASP A 170 -3.97 -12.30 16.37
CA ASP A 170 -3.36 -11.14 17.03
C ASP A 170 -2.76 -10.21 15.98
N GLN A 171 -3.64 -9.36 15.45
CA GLN A 171 -3.28 -8.25 14.57
C GLN A 171 -3.71 -6.93 15.19
N ARG A 172 -2.97 -5.85 14.89
CA ARG A 172 -3.34 -4.51 15.39
C ARG A 172 -4.68 -4.05 14.81
N PHE A 173 -4.91 -4.38 13.55
CA PHE A 173 -6.17 -4.17 12.85
C PHE A 173 -6.31 -5.15 11.69
N PHE A 174 -7.55 -5.47 11.33
CA PHE A 174 -7.85 -6.17 10.08
C PHE A 174 -7.88 -5.19 8.93
N LEU A 175 -7.19 -5.50 7.84
CA LEU A 175 -7.10 -4.65 6.65
C LEU A 175 -7.97 -5.18 5.52
N ASN A 176 -8.83 -4.32 4.97
CA ASN A 176 -9.59 -4.60 3.76
C ASN A 176 -9.24 -3.58 2.67
N ILE A 177 -9.02 -4.03 1.44
CA ILE A 177 -8.80 -3.15 0.28
C ILE A 177 -9.79 -3.50 -0.81
N THR A 178 -10.68 -2.56 -1.11
CA THR A 178 -11.79 -2.79 -2.03
C THR A 178 -11.74 -1.81 -3.20
N ALA A 179 -11.96 -2.31 -4.41
CA ALA A 179 -12.14 -1.49 -5.61
C ALA A 179 -13.60 -1.49 -6.04
N CYS A 180 -14.20 -0.30 -6.07
CA CYS A 180 -15.58 -0.11 -6.52
C CYS A 180 -15.61 0.20 -8.02
N LYS A 181 -16.36 -0.58 -8.79
CA LYS A 181 -16.68 -0.26 -10.18
C LYS A 181 -17.94 0.60 -10.22
N GLY A 182 -17.92 1.70 -10.99
CA GLY A 182 -19.07 2.61 -11.09
C GLY A 182 -19.60 3.09 -9.73
N SER A 183 -20.89 2.87 -9.48
CA SER A 183 -21.58 3.26 -8.24
C SER A 183 -21.69 2.14 -7.19
N ASP A 184 -20.96 1.03 -7.38
CA ASP A 184 -21.05 -0.12 -6.50
C ASP A 184 -20.68 0.21 -5.05
N ARG A 185 -21.56 -0.21 -4.14
CA ARG A 185 -21.36 -0.06 -2.69
C ARG A 185 -20.43 -1.12 -2.11
N TYR A 186 -20.32 -2.27 -2.78
CA TYR A 186 -19.49 -3.41 -2.38
C TYR A 186 -18.47 -3.67 -3.48
N GLY A 187 -17.25 -3.18 -3.28
CA GLY A 187 -16.16 -3.36 -4.23
C GLY A 187 -15.55 -4.77 -4.17
N VAL A 188 -14.81 -5.13 -5.22
CA VAL A 188 -14.05 -6.39 -5.28
C VAL A 188 -12.76 -6.22 -4.48
N SER A 189 -12.33 -7.27 -3.76
CA SER A 189 -11.02 -7.27 -3.11
C SER A 189 -9.91 -7.26 -4.16
N VAL A 190 -8.96 -6.34 -4.04
CA VAL A 190 -7.86 -6.15 -5.01
C VAL A 190 -6.49 -6.47 -4.45
N SER A 191 -6.43 -7.11 -3.29
CA SER A 191 -5.21 -7.41 -2.54
C SER A 191 -5.19 -8.81 -1.96
#